data_AF-A0A3E5GGU6-F1
#
_entry.id   AF-A0A3E5GGU6-F1
#
_cell.length_a   1.000
_cell.length_b   1.000
_cell.length_c   1.000
_cell.angle_alpha   90.00
_cell.angle_beta   90.00
_cell.angle_gamma   90.00
#
_symmetry.space_group_name_H-M   'P 1'
#
loop_
_entity.id
_entity.type
_entity.pdbx_description
1 polymer ?
#
loop_
_entity_poly.entity_id
_entity_poly.type
_entity_poly.pdbx_seq_one_letter_code
_entity_poly.pdbx_strand_id
1 'polypeptide(L)'
;MGNVMAYSGITTKVRAMSAKLLAAEDYDTIAGLGTVTEAIEYLKDKTAYAPYVNRMDISLYHRGNVEKILYQSLFDDYSRLFRFAGMKQKTFLKLYWKRYEIDLINYCLRIVFNHYDKPFDLEYKKEFFDRYSQISIDRLITSKNIDELVDNLRDTEYYDALARIKDSGAGTLFDYDLALDLYYFSTMWKKGKRVLKGHEQKIFLKDYGTKIDLLNLQWIYRAKKYYHMLPPDIYSMTIPIHYRVRVEEFKSLVETPTLEQFETEVGKTYYAGKYDYMQADKTLEQMYRDCLRKLYLTDKRNDPYSIAIVNTYLFLKEEEIYKLTTALECIRYGLTKGETLGYLGGVNQ
;
A
#
# COMPACT_ATOMS: atom_id res chain seq x y z
N MET A 1 -14.79 -25.89 13.09
CA MET A 1 -16.00 -25.05 13.33
C MET A 1 -15.71 -23.68 13.92
N GLY A 2 -14.79 -23.50 14.87
CA GLY A 2 -14.57 -22.21 15.56
C GLY A 2 -14.26 -20.99 14.67
N ASN A 3 -13.52 -21.17 13.56
CA ASN A 3 -13.24 -20.07 12.62
C ASN A 3 -14.46 -19.61 11.83
N VAL A 4 -15.33 -20.54 11.40
CA VAL A 4 -16.55 -20.22 10.66
C VAL A 4 -17.47 -19.34 11.51
N MET A 5 -17.71 -19.73 12.77
CA MET A 5 -18.50 -18.91 13.70
C MET A 5 -17.86 -17.54 13.93
N ALA A 6 -16.55 -17.50 14.22
CA ALA A 6 -15.85 -16.26 14.50
C ALA A 6 -15.82 -15.27 13.31
N TYR A 7 -15.70 -15.75 12.07
CA TYR A 7 -15.53 -14.90 10.89
C TYR A 7 -16.78 -14.73 10.02
N SER A 8 -17.83 -15.53 10.19
CA SER A 8 -19.05 -15.46 9.37
C SER A 8 -19.59 -14.03 9.20
N GLY A 9 -19.77 -13.31 10.31
CA GLY A 9 -20.29 -11.94 10.28
C GLY A 9 -19.40 -10.97 9.49
N ILE A 10 -18.08 -10.99 9.72
CA ILE A 10 -17.16 -10.10 8.99
C ILE A 10 -17.04 -10.49 7.53
N THR A 11 -17.09 -11.79 7.22
CA THR A 11 -17.11 -12.30 5.84
C THR A 11 -18.33 -11.79 5.09
N THR A 12 -19.53 -11.83 5.69
CA THR A 12 -20.75 -11.28 5.09
C THR A 12 -20.63 -9.77 4.88
N LYS A 13 -20.14 -9.02 5.87
CA LYS A 13 -19.91 -7.58 5.73
C LYS A 13 -18.93 -7.25 4.60
N VAL A 14 -17.79 -7.96 4.56
CA VAL A 14 -16.78 -7.78 3.50
C VAL A 14 -17.36 -8.11 2.12
N ARG A 15 -18.19 -9.14 1.99
CA ARG A 15 -18.86 -9.46 0.71
C ARG A 15 -19.80 -8.34 0.27
N ALA A 16 -20.60 -7.79 1.18
CA ALA A 16 -21.49 -6.66 0.89
C ALA A 16 -20.71 -5.39 0.50
N MET A 17 -19.54 -5.17 1.10
CA MET A 17 -18.65 -4.06 0.73
C MET A 17 -17.96 -4.32 -0.62
N SER A 18 -17.51 -5.55 -0.87
CA SER A 18 -16.87 -5.95 -2.13
C SER A 18 -17.81 -5.80 -3.33
N ALA A 19 -19.12 -6.00 -3.15
CA ALA A 19 -20.12 -5.84 -4.20
C ALA A 19 -20.28 -4.37 -4.67
N LYS A 20 -19.69 -3.41 -3.97
CA LYS A 20 -19.70 -1.99 -4.33
C LYS A 20 -18.47 -1.54 -5.10
N LEU A 21 -17.45 -2.40 -5.20
CA LEU A 21 -16.26 -2.16 -6.02
C LEU A 21 -16.66 -2.03 -7.49
N LEU A 22 -15.88 -1.26 -8.23
CA LEU A 22 -16.06 -1.03 -9.66
C LEU A 22 -15.86 -2.33 -10.45
N ALA A 23 -16.73 -2.53 -11.42
CA ALA A 23 -16.67 -3.62 -12.38
C ALA A 23 -15.73 -3.30 -13.55
N ALA A 24 -15.44 -4.29 -14.40
CA ALA A 24 -14.55 -4.11 -15.55
C ALA A 24 -15.09 -3.05 -16.53
N GLU A 25 -16.41 -3.03 -16.70
CA GLU A 25 -17.15 -2.11 -17.57
C GLU A 25 -17.07 -0.67 -17.08
N ASP A 26 -16.92 -0.45 -15.77
CA ASP A 26 -16.70 0.87 -15.20
C ASP A 26 -15.34 1.43 -15.65
N TYR A 27 -14.29 0.60 -15.64
CA TYR A 27 -12.96 1.02 -16.13
C TYR A 27 -12.95 1.26 -17.63
N ASP A 28 -13.66 0.44 -18.41
CA ASP A 28 -13.83 0.64 -19.85
C ASP A 28 -14.53 1.97 -20.17
N THR A 29 -15.55 2.31 -19.38
CA THR A 29 -16.26 3.59 -19.50
C THR A 29 -15.32 4.74 -19.13
N ILE A 30 -14.66 4.68 -17.97
CA ILE A 30 -13.76 5.73 -17.48
C ILE A 30 -12.62 5.98 -18.47
N ALA A 31 -12.02 4.93 -19.02
CA ALA A 31 -10.94 5.04 -20.00
C ALA A 31 -11.35 5.77 -21.29
N GLY A 32 -12.66 5.83 -21.60
CA GLY A 32 -13.21 6.55 -22.74
C GLY A 32 -13.58 8.02 -22.47
N LEU A 33 -13.43 8.50 -21.23
CA LEU A 33 -13.78 9.88 -20.86
C LEU A 33 -12.69 10.86 -21.29
N GLY A 34 -13.08 12.06 -21.70
CA GLY A 34 -12.19 13.06 -22.27
C GLY A 34 -11.55 13.98 -21.24
N THR A 35 -12.13 14.11 -20.04
CA THR A 35 -11.61 14.99 -18.99
C THR A 35 -11.68 14.38 -17.60
N VAL A 36 -10.82 14.87 -16.70
CA VAL A 36 -10.85 14.50 -15.28
C VAL A 36 -12.20 14.84 -14.66
N THR A 37 -12.80 15.97 -15.03
CA THR A 37 -14.14 16.38 -14.57
C THR A 37 -15.20 15.35 -14.93
N GLU A 38 -15.25 14.90 -16.19
CA GLU A 38 -16.19 13.85 -16.63
C GLU A 38 -16.01 12.55 -15.83
N ALA A 39 -14.76 12.16 -15.56
CA ALA A 39 -14.49 10.98 -14.73
C ALA A 39 -14.97 11.16 -13.28
N ILE A 40 -14.84 12.36 -12.71
CA ILE A 40 -15.36 12.65 -11.37
C ILE A 40 -16.90 12.61 -11.36
N GLU A 41 -17.54 13.21 -12.37
CA GLU A 41 -19.00 13.16 -12.53
C GLU A 41 -19.48 11.71 -12.63
N TYR A 42 -18.81 10.86 -13.39
CA TYR A 42 -19.12 9.44 -13.47
C TYR A 42 -19.04 8.72 -12.11
N LEU A 43 -18.09 9.10 -11.25
CA LEU A 43 -17.94 8.52 -9.90
C LEU A 43 -19.05 8.95 -8.92
N LYS A 44 -19.81 10.01 -9.20
CA LYS A 44 -20.93 10.45 -8.35
C LYS A 44 -22.05 9.43 -8.25
N ASP A 45 -22.23 8.62 -9.29
CA ASP A 45 -23.27 7.57 -9.35
C ASP A 45 -22.76 6.21 -8.85
N LYS A 46 -21.47 6.09 -8.53
CA LYS A 46 -20.88 4.83 -8.07
C LYS A 46 -21.01 4.72 -6.56
N THR A 47 -21.74 3.69 -6.11
CA THR A 47 -22.03 3.46 -4.68
C THR A 47 -20.79 3.51 -3.77
N ALA A 48 -19.63 3.08 -4.24
CA ALA A 48 -18.38 3.14 -3.47
C ALA A 48 -17.83 4.56 -3.26
N TYR A 49 -18.16 5.51 -4.14
CA TYR A 49 -17.52 6.84 -4.20
C TYR A 49 -18.49 8.01 -4.06
N ALA A 50 -19.76 7.82 -4.41
CA ALA A 50 -20.83 8.80 -4.30
C ALA A 50 -20.85 9.56 -2.96
N PRO A 51 -20.71 8.91 -1.77
CA PRO A 51 -20.76 9.63 -0.49
C PRO A 51 -19.64 10.66 -0.28
N TYR A 52 -18.54 10.52 -1.02
CA TYR A 52 -17.37 11.38 -0.89
C TYR A 52 -17.32 12.42 -2.00
N VAL A 53 -17.53 12.00 -3.26
CA VAL A 53 -17.50 12.90 -4.41
C VAL A 53 -18.63 13.93 -4.34
N ASN A 54 -19.83 13.54 -3.90
CA ASN A 54 -20.97 14.46 -3.79
C ASN A 54 -20.82 15.53 -2.69
N ARG A 55 -19.81 15.40 -1.82
CA ARG A 55 -19.48 16.41 -0.79
C ARG A 55 -18.31 17.30 -1.21
N MET A 56 -17.64 16.98 -2.31
CA MET A 56 -16.52 17.76 -2.83
C MET A 56 -17.06 18.91 -3.67
N ASP A 57 -16.57 20.12 -3.38
CA ASP A 57 -16.83 21.30 -4.20
C ASP A 57 -16.24 21.13 -5.61
N ILE A 58 -16.94 21.62 -6.63
CA ILE A 58 -16.54 21.48 -8.04
C ILE A 58 -15.18 22.16 -8.29
N SER A 59 -14.84 23.23 -7.57
CA SER A 59 -13.53 23.89 -7.67
C SER A 59 -12.37 22.98 -7.26
N LEU A 60 -12.64 21.91 -6.52
CA LEU A 60 -11.65 20.92 -6.11
C LEU A 60 -11.50 19.76 -7.11
N TYR A 61 -12.17 19.79 -8.27
CA TYR A 61 -12.16 18.72 -9.28
C TYR A 61 -10.84 18.66 -10.05
N HIS A 62 -9.81 18.27 -9.33
CA HIS A 62 -8.46 18.09 -9.84
C HIS A 62 -7.95 16.71 -9.46
N ARG A 63 -7.17 16.07 -10.34
CA ARG A 63 -6.69 14.68 -10.19
C ARG A 63 -6.10 14.42 -8.80
N GLY A 64 -5.26 15.32 -8.29
CA GLY A 64 -4.64 15.18 -6.97
C GLY A 64 -5.62 15.24 -5.80
N ASN A 65 -6.70 16.01 -5.91
CA ASN A 65 -7.74 16.11 -4.87
C ASN A 65 -8.67 14.90 -4.88
N VAL A 66 -8.97 14.38 -6.08
CA VAL A 66 -9.76 13.16 -6.22
C VAL A 66 -9.03 11.98 -5.60
N GLU A 67 -7.73 11.82 -5.85
CA GLU A 67 -6.92 10.77 -5.23
C GLU A 67 -7.07 10.75 -3.69
N LYS A 68 -7.02 11.93 -3.06
CA LYS A 68 -7.20 12.07 -1.60
C LYS A 68 -8.55 11.55 -1.12
N ILE A 69 -9.61 11.85 -1.86
CA ILE A 69 -10.97 11.36 -1.60
C ILE A 69 -11.09 9.84 -1.82
N LEU A 70 -10.43 9.32 -2.86
CA LEU A 70 -10.39 7.88 -3.10
C LEU A 70 -9.73 7.17 -1.91
N TYR A 71 -8.61 7.68 -1.39
CA TYR A 71 -7.96 7.14 -0.19
C TYR A 71 -8.77 7.33 1.09
N GLN A 72 -9.54 8.42 1.22
CA GLN A 72 -10.52 8.56 2.30
C GLN A 72 -11.52 7.41 2.30
N SER A 73 -11.99 6.98 1.12
CA SER A 73 -12.92 5.84 1.02
C SER A 73 -12.33 4.53 1.54
N LEU A 74 -11.03 4.28 1.31
CA LEU A 74 -10.32 3.11 1.82
C LEU A 74 -10.18 3.18 3.35
N PHE A 75 -9.86 4.35 3.90
CA PHE A 75 -9.77 4.54 5.34
C PHE A 75 -11.13 4.33 6.03
N ASP A 76 -12.21 4.80 5.42
CA ASP A 76 -13.57 4.63 5.93
C ASP A 76 -14.05 3.18 5.82
N ASP A 77 -13.65 2.46 4.78
CA ASP A 77 -13.84 1.01 4.68
C ASP A 77 -13.13 0.28 5.81
N TYR A 78 -11.84 0.56 6.04
CA TYR A 78 -11.09 0.02 7.16
C TYR A 78 -11.75 0.34 8.51
N SER A 79 -12.13 1.59 8.73
CA SER A 79 -12.76 2.05 9.99
C SER A 79 -14.08 1.34 10.25
N ARG A 80 -14.90 1.12 9.20
CA ARG A 80 -16.16 0.35 9.29
C ARG A 80 -15.92 -1.12 9.59
N LEU A 81 -14.86 -1.72 9.06
CA LEU A 81 -14.46 -3.09 9.38
C LEU A 81 -13.95 -3.19 10.81
N PHE A 82 -13.11 -2.26 11.25
CA PHE A 82 -12.56 -2.20 12.61
C PHE A 82 -13.65 -2.06 13.68
N ARG A 83 -14.62 -1.16 13.46
CA ARG A 83 -15.76 -0.98 14.38
C ARG A 83 -16.64 -2.23 14.48
N PHE A 84 -16.82 -2.95 13.37
CA PHE A 84 -17.68 -4.14 13.30
C PHE A 84 -16.99 -5.43 13.77
N ALA A 85 -15.66 -5.52 13.62
CA ALA A 85 -14.87 -6.69 13.94
C ALA A 85 -15.02 -7.13 15.41
N GLY A 86 -15.10 -8.45 15.63
CA GLY A 86 -14.93 -9.05 16.96
C GLY A 86 -13.46 -9.02 17.40
N MET A 87 -13.19 -9.37 18.66
CA MET A 87 -11.84 -9.29 19.24
C MET A 87 -10.79 -10.05 18.43
N LYS A 88 -11.13 -11.23 17.92
CA LYS A 88 -10.22 -12.05 17.11
C LYS A 88 -9.78 -11.34 15.83
N GLN A 89 -10.71 -10.70 15.13
CA GLN A 89 -10.44 -9.95 13.90
C GLN A 89 -9.73 -8.63 14.20
N LYS A 90 -10.10 -7.96 15.29
CA LYS A 90 -9.44 -6.71 15.72
C LYS A 90 -7.96 -6.91 15.99
N THR A 91 -7.53 -8.10 16.44
CA THR A 91 -6.10 -8.40 16.58
C THR A 91 -5.33 -8.19 15.28
N PHE A 92 -5.85 -8.69 14.15
CA PHE A 92 -5.26 -8.45 12.83
C PHE A 92 -5.45 -7.00 12.36
N LEU A 93 -6.63 -6.41 12.55
CA LEU A 93 -6.86 -5.03 12.11
C LEU A 93 -6.01 -4.01 12.87
N LYS A 94 -5.69 -4.25 14.15
CA LYS A 94 -4.73 -3.45 14.93
C LYS A 94 -3.30 -3.60 14.42
N LEU A 95 -2.95 -4.77 13.90
CA LEU A 95 -1.67 -4.95 13.19
C LEU A 95 -1.70 -4.13 11.88
N TYR A 96 -2.76 -4.27 11.09
CA TYR A 96 -2.91 -3.51 9.84
C TYR A 96 -2.89 -1.99 10.05
N TRP A 97 -3.44 -1.51 11.18
CA TRP A 97 -3.50 -0.09 11.56
C TRP A 97 -2.17 0.64 11.43
N LYS A 98 -1.07 -0.05 11.79
CA LYS A 98 0.29 0.48 11.79
C LYS A 98 0.66 1.12 10.45
N ARG A 99 0.12 0.59 9.36
CA ARG A 99 0.28 1.13 8.01
C ARG A 99 -0.25 2.56 7.91
N TYR A 100 -1.46 2.84 8.39
CA TYR A 100 -2.05 4.18 8.31
C TYR A 100 -1.28 5.21 9.13
N GLU A 101 -0.69 4.80 10.25
CA GLU A 101 0.18 5.66 11.04
C GLU A 101 1.46 6.02 10.29
N ILE A 102 2.11 5.06 9.62
CA ILE A 102 3.28 5.31 8.76
C ILE A 102 2.90 6.21 7.58
N ASP A 103 1.80 5.87 6.88
CA ASP A 103 1.31 6.66 5.74
C ASP A 103 1.02 8.11 6.15
N LEU A 104 0.49 8.34 7.35
CA LEU A 104 0.28 9.68 7.89
C LEU A 104 1.60 10.41 8.16
N ILE A 105 2.58 9.75 8.80
CA ILE A 105 3.88 10.37 9.08
C ILE A 105 4.57 10.76 7.78
N ASN A 106 4.64 9.84 6.81
CA ASN A 106 5.23 10.11 5.48
C ASN A 106 4.50 11.25 4.76
N TYR A 107 3.17 11.33 4.89
CA TYR A 107 2.40 12.42 4.30
C TYR A 107 2.72 13.77 4.96
N CYS A 108 2.78 13.83 6.29
CA CYS A 108 3.19 15.03 7.02
C CYS A 108 4.63 15.43 6.73
N LEU A 109 5.57 14.48 6.64
CA LEU A 109 6.95 14.74 6.22
C LEU A 109 7.01 15.42 4.86
N ARG A 110 6.23 14.94 3.88
CA ARG A 110 6.15 15.56 2.53
C ARG A 110 5.57 16.97 2.55
N ILE A 111 4.54 17.21 3.36
CA ILE A 111 3.93 18.55 3.50
C ILE A 111 4.97 19.52 4.07
N VAL A 112 5.64 19.13 5.15
CA VAL A 112 6.62 19.97 5.85
C VAL A 112 7.86 20.20 5.00
N PHE A 113 8.39 19.16 4.36
CA PHE A 113 9.57 19.25 3.50
C PHE A 113 9.35 20.17 2.28
N ASN A 114 8.18 20.10 1.65
CA ASN A 114 7.86 20.92 0.49
C ASN A 114 7.20 22.27 0.85
N HIS A 115 7.06 22.58 2.14
CA HIS A 115 6.37 23.77 2.65
C HIS A 115 4.96 23.96 2.08
N TYR A 116 4.19 22.88 1.98
CA TYR A 116 2.80 22.93 1.54
C TYR A 116 1.87 23.45 2.63
N ASP A 117 0.78 24.10 2.20
CA ASP A 117 -0.32 24.44 3.08
C ASP A 117 -0.97 23.18 3.67
N LYS A 118 -1.62 23.36 4.83
CA LYS A 118 -2.42 22.31 5.48
C LYS A 118 -3.43 21.74 4.49
N PRO A 119 -3.35 20.45 4.12
CA PRO A 119 -4.29 19.86 3.20
C PRO A 119 -5.66 19.62 3.85
N PHE A 120 -6.72 19.65 3.03
CA PHE A 120 -8.10 19.46 3.49
C PHE A 120 -8.42 18.03 3.93
N ASP A 121 -7.66 17.03 3.50
CA ASP A 121 -7.95 15.59 3.61
C ASP A 121 -7.29 14.90 4.82
N LEU A 122 -7.08 15.64 5.91
CA LEU A 122 -6.56 15.07 7.16
C LEU A 122 -7.62 14.98 8.26
N GLU A 123 -8.65 15.83 8.21
CA GLU A 123 -9.64 15.95 9.28
C GLU A 123 -10.45 14.66 9.48
N TYR A 124 -10.76 13.94 8.40
CA TYR A 124 -11.53 12.69 8.49
C TYR A 124 -10.81 11.58 9.27
N LYS A 125 -9.48 11.65 9.39
CA LYS A 125 -8.68 10.67 10.13
C LYS A 125 -8.65 10.96 11.64
N LYS A 126 -8.87 12.22 12.03
CA LYS A 126 -8.60 12.74 13.37
C LYS A 126 -9.28 11.96 14.48
N GLU A 127 -10.61 11.80 14.42
CA GLU A 127 -11.38 11.09 15.46
C GLU A 127 -10.87 9.65 15.70
N PHE A 128 -10.43 8.99 14.63
CA PHE A 128 -9.93 7.62 14.73
C PHE A 128 -8.50 7.59 15.28
N PHE A 129 -7.63 8.50 14.83
CA PHE A 129 -6.26 8.63 15.36
C PHE A 129 -6.27 8.98 16.84
N ASP A 130 -7.05 9.97 17.26
CA ASP A 130 -7.15 10.39 18.66
C ASP A 130 -7.60 9.25 19.58
N ARG A 131 -8.38 8.28 19.06
CA ARG A 131 -8.87 7.14 19.84
C ARG A 131 -7.93 5.92 19.82
N TYR A 132 -7.18 5.71 18.74
CA TYR A 132 -6.48 4.44 18.48
C TYR A 132 -4.98 4.57 18.19
N SER A 133 -4.44 5.78 18.14
CA SER A 133 -3.02 6.07 17.91
C SER A 133 -2.43 6.93 19.02
N GLN A 134 -1.10 6.89 19.16
CA GLN A 134 -0.33 7.85 19.97
C GLN A 134 0.04 9.11 19.17
N ILE A 135 -0.17 9.09 17.85
CA ILE A 135 0.14 10.21 16.96
C ILE A 135 -0.99 11.24 17.01
N SER A 136 -0.61 12.50 17.22
CA SER A 136 -1.50 13.65 17.05
C SER A 136 -1.32 14.26 15.67
N ILE A 137 -2.36 14.17 14.82
CA ILE A 137 -2.37 14.81 13.49
C ILE A 137 -2.13 16.32 13.62
N ASP A 138 -2.75 16.97 14.62
CA ASP A 138 -2.59 18.40 14.85
C ASP A 138 -1.14 18.78 15.16
N ARG A 139 -0.40 17.98 15.94
CA ARG A 139 1.02 18.25 16.22
C ARG A 139 1.89 18.10 14.98
N LEU A 140 1.68 17.04 14.21
CA LEU A 140 2.50 16.78 13.01
C LEU A 140 2.29 17.86 11.93
N ILE A 141 1.05 18.27 11.71
CA ILE A 141 0.73 19.20 10.64
C ILE A 141 1.14 20.66 10.93
N THR A 142 1.28 21.01 12.21
CA THR A 142 1.76 22.35 12.61
C THR A 142 3.28 22.45 12.70
N SER A 143 3.99 21.35 12.44
CA SER A 143 5.46 21.33 12.49
C SER A 143 6.03 22.17 11.35
N LYS A 144 7.01 23.03 11.66
CA LYS A 144 7.59 23.98 10.69
C LYS A 144 8.71 23.38 9.83
N ASN A 145 9.35 22.34 10.35
CA ASN A 145 10.43 21.61 9.68
C ASN A 145 10.43 20.15 10.13
N ILE A 146 11.24 19.33 9.47
CA ILE A 146 11.32 17.88 9.76
C ILE A 146 11.76 17.63 11.20
N ASP A 147 12.69 18.43 11.73
CA ASP A 147 13.19 18.26 13.10
C ASP A 147 12.07 18.40 14.14
N GLU A 148 11.23 19.43 14.00
CA GLU A 148 10.07 19.64 14.84
C GLU A 148 9.03 18.51 14.69
N LEU A 149 8.82 18.02 13.46
CA LEU A 149 7.93 16.89 13.21
C LEU A 149 8.42 15.62 13.93
N VAL A 150 9.72 15.33 13.85
CA VAL A 150 10.34 14.20 14.54
C VAL A 150 10.26 14.39 16.06
N ASP A 151 10.53 15.59 16.59
CA ASP A 151 10.38 15.87 18.01
C ASP A 151 8.93 15.72 18.50
N ASN A 152 7.94 16.04 17.67
CA ASN A 152 6.52 15.78 17.96
C ASN A 152 6.14 14.29 18.01
N LEU A 153 7.02 13.40 17.55
CA LEU A 153 6.85 11.95 17.64
C LEU A 153 7.56 11.33 18.85
N ARG A 154 8.22 12.11 19.71
CA ARG A 154 9.07 11.63 20.83
C ARG A 154 8.42 10.61 21.75
N ASP A 155 7.12 10.74 22.02
CA ASP A 155 6.37 9.84 22.89
C ASP A 155 5.77 8.62 22.16
N THR A 156 6.19 8.38 20.91
CA THR A 156 5.69 7.31 20.06
C THR A 156 6.80 6.34 19.68
N GLU A 157 6.44 5.11 19.29
CA GLU A 157 7.42 4.11 18.84
C GLU A 157 8.10 4.45 17.49
N TYR A 158 7.79 5.59 16.87
CA TYR A 158 8.39 6.04 15.61
C TYR A 158 9.62 6.93 15.79
N TYR A 159 9.75 7.58 16.96
CA TYR A 159 10.83 8.54 17.21
C TYR A 159 12.21 7.92 16.99
N ASP A 160 12.46 6.76 17.61
CA ASP A 160 13.77 6.10 17.55
C ASP A 160 14.21 5.75 16.12
N ALA A 161 13.25 5.47 15.24
CA ALA A 161 13.52 5.18 13.83
C ALA A 161 14.00 6.43 13.08
N LEU A 162 13.59 7.63 13.50
CA LEU A 162 13.86 8.89 12.81
C LEU A 162 14.93 9.76 13.50
N ALA A 163 15.08 9.64 14.82
CA ALA A 163 15.95 10.47 15.63
C ALA A 163 17.41 10.44 15.14
N ARG A 164 17.90 9.26 14.76
CA ARG A 164 19.28 9.10 14.24
C ARG A 164 19.51 9.86 12.93
N ILE A 165 18.50 9.93 12.08
CA ILE A 165 18.58 10.66 10.80
C ILE A 165 18.55 12.15 11.08
N LYS A 166 17.66 12.59 11.97
CA LYS A 166 17.61 13.97 12.47
C LYS A 166 18.96 14.41 13.05
N ASP A 167 19.53 13.62 13.95
CA ASP A 167 20.79 13.96 14.64
C ASP A 167 21.99 14.01 13.70
N SER A 168 21.91 13.36 12.53
CA SER A 168 22.95 13.44 11.50
C SER A 168 23.03 14.83 10.82
N GLY A 169 21.94 15.61 10.85
CA GLY A 169 21.84 16.92 10.20
C GLY A 169 21.86 16.91 8.67
N ALA A 170 21.99 15.73 8.03
CA ALA A 170 22.13 15.58 6.58
C ALA A 170 21.06 14.67 5.96
N GLY A 171 20.03 14.28 6.72
CA GLY A 171 18.97 13.39 6.25
C GLY A 171 18.11 14.00 5.15
N THR A 172 17.94 13.27 4.05
CA THR A 172 16.99 13.59 2.99
C THR A 172 15.60 13.04 3.31
N LEU A 173 14.55 13.54 2.65
CA LEU A 173 13.20 12.98 2.78
C LEU A 173 13.16 11.48 2.46
N PHE A 174 13.99 11.02 1.52
CA PHE A 174 14.14 9.60 1.20
C PHE A 174 14.65 8.79 2.40
N ASP A 175 15.62 9.31 3.16
CA ASP A 175 16.17 8.62 4.33
C ASP A 175 15.11 8.42 5.41
N TYR A 176 14.25 9.42 5.64
CA TYR A 176 13.14 9.32 6.59
C TYR A 176 12.07 8.32 6.13
N ASP A 177 11.64 8.40 4.86
CA ASP A 177 10.68 7.45 4.27
C ASP A 177 11.23 6.01 4.36
N LEU A 178 12.52 5.82 4.03
CA LEU A 178 13.22 4.54 4.09
C LEU A 178 13.27 3.97 5.51
N ALA A 179 13.68 4.76 6.49
CA ALA A 179 13.76 4.29 7.87
C ALA A 179 12.40 3.88 8.43
N LEU A 180 11.34 4.61 8.07
CA LEU A 180 9.96 4.25 8.46
C LEU A 180 9.50 2.96 7.78
N ASP A 181 9.81 2.75 6.51
CA ASP A 181 9.51 1.50 5.80
C ASP A 181 10.24 0.31 6.42
N LEU A 182 11.56 0.41 6.64
CA LEU A 182 12.37 -0.64 7.27
C LEU A 182 11.87 -0.97 8.67
N TYR A 183 11.55 0.06 9.46
CA TYR A 183 10.95 -0.09 10.78
C TYR A 183 9.58 -0.77 10.71
N TYR A 184 8.71 -0.35 9.78
CA TYR A 184 7.37 -0.90 9.59
C TYR A 184 7.45 -2.40 9.29
N PHE A 185 8.15 -2.80 8.23
CA PHE A 185 8.21 -4.21 7.84
C PHE A 185 8.86 -5.09 8.92
N SER A 186 9.95 -4.62 9.53
CA SER A 186 10.62 -5.32 10.63
C SER A 186 9.72 -5.52 11.84
N THR A 187 9.00 -4.46 12.23
CA THR A 187 8.09 -4.47 13.37
C THR A 187 6.88 -5.35 13.11
N MET A 188 6.28 -5.26 11.93
CA MET A 188 5.11 -6.05 11.55
C MET A 188 5.41 -7.53 11.44
N TRP A 189 6.57 -7.91 10.91
CA TRP A 189 7.02 -9.29 10.90
C TRP A 189 7.15 -9.86 12.31
N LYS A 190 7.83 -9.15 13.22
CA LYS A 190 8.02 -9.55 14.63
C LYS A 190 6.69 -9.59 15.39
N LYS A 191 5.88 -8.53 15.31
CA LYS A 191 4.58 -8.43 15.98
C LYS A 191 3.59 -9.48 15.44
N GLY A 192 3.56 -9.70 14.13
CA GLY A 192 2.73 -10.73 13.49
C GLY A 192 3.05 -12.14 14.00
N LYS A 193 4.33 -12.49 14.13
CA LYS A 193 4.77 -13.76 14.76
C LYS A 193 4.32 -13.86 16.23
N ARG A 194 4.30 -12.76 16.98
CA ARG A 194 3.99 -12.80 18.40
C ARG A 194 2.49 -12.81 18.69
N VAL A 195 1.74 -11.96 18.01
CA VAL A 195 0.35 -11.59 18.36
C VAL A 195 -0.67 -12.51 17.69
N LEU A 196 -0.43 -12.92 16.44
CA LEU A 196 -1.29 -13.89 15.76
C LEU A 196 -0.85 -15.32 16.12
N LYS A 197 -1.81 -16.26 16.15
CA LYS A 197 -1.58 -17.66 16.51
C LYS A 197 -2.22 -18.60 15.49
N GLY A 198 -1.67 -19.81 15.40
CA GLY A 198 -2.24 -20.91 14.62
C GLY A 198 -2.39 -20.56 13.14
N HIS A 199 -3.59 -20.79 12.60
CA HIS A 199 -3.85 -20.64 11.16
C HIS A 199 -3.72 -19.20 10.66
N GLU A 200 -4.26 -18.21 11.39
CA GLU A 200 -4.20 -16.80 11.01
C GLU A 200 -2.76 -16.29 10.93
N GLN A 201 -1.89 -16.77 11.82
CA GLN A 201 -0.47 -16.44 11.81
C GLN A 201 0.22 -16.98 10.54
N LYS A 202 -0.13 -18.20 10.11
CA LYS A 202 0.44 -18.80 8.90
C LYS A 202 0.04 -18.01 7.65
N ILE A 203 -1.23 -17.60 7.56
CA ILE A 203 -1.72 -16.74 6.48
C ILE A 203 -0.95 -15.42 6.49
N PHE A 204 -0.91 -14.73 7.63
CA PHE A 204 -0.21 -13.45 7.76
C PHE A 204 1.27 -13.52 7.38
N LEU A 205 2.02 -14.50 7.89
CA LEU A 205 3.45 -14.60 7.62
C LEU A 205 3.74 -14.97 6.16
N LYS A 206 2.87 -15.76 5.53
CA LYS A 206 2.98 -16.05 4.10
C LYS A 206 2.73 -14.78 3.28
N ASP A 207 1.63 -14.09 3.55
CA ASP A 207 1.24 -12.85 2.87
C ASP A 207 2.32 -11.78 3.00
N TYR A 208 2.72 -11.50 4.24
CA TYR A 208 3.67 -10.45 4.55
C TYR A 208 5.10 -10.81 4.11
N GLY A 209 5.50 -12.07 4.25
CA GLY A 209 6.80 -12.55 3.78
C GLY A 209 6.93 -12.49 2.27
N THR A 210 5.87 -12.86 1.53
CA THR A 210 5.84 -12.71 0.08
C THR A 210 5.87 -11.24 -0.34
N LYS A 211 5.13 -10.37 0.35
CA LYS A 211 5.21 -8.93 0.10
C LYS A 211 6.63 -8.39 0.29
N ILE A 212 7.32 -8.79 1.37
CA ILE A 212 8.70 -8.36 1.65
C ILE A 212 9.66 -8.82 0.55
N ASP A 213 9.67 -10.11 0.22
CA ASP A 213 10.61 -10.60 -0.80
C ASP A 213 10.41 -9.89 -2.14
N LEU A 214 9.16 -9.71 -2.57
CA LEU A 214 8.87 -9.04 -3.85
C LEU A 214 9.20 -7.54 -3.83
N LEU A 215 9.07 -6.87 -2.68
CA LEU A 215 9.53 -5.48 -2.52
C LEU A 215 11.05 -5.40 -2.61
N ASN A 216 11.75 -6.31 -1.93
CA ASN A 216 13.21 -6.39 -2.02
C ASN A 216 13.69 -6.65 -3.45
N LEU A 217 13.06 -7.57 -4.19
CA LEU A 217 13.36 -7.80 -5.61
C LEU A 217 13.15 -6.53 -6.45
N GLN A 218 12.08 -5.78 -6.20
CA GLN A 218 11.84 -4.48 -6.84
C GLN A 218 12.95 -3.46 -6.55
N TRP A 219 13.36 -3.38 -5.29
CA TRP A 219 14.33 -2.41 -4.85
C TRP A 219 15.71 -2.71 -5.42
N ILE A 220 16.13 -3.98 -5.42
CA ILE A 220 17.40 -4.40 -6.04
C ILE A 220 17.39 -4.08 -7.54
N TYR A 221 16.30 -4.41 -8.25
CA TYR A 221 16.18 -4.10 -9.68
C TYR A 221 16.31 -2.60 -9.95
N ARG A 222 15.55 -1.76 -9.21
CA ARG A 222 15.59 -0.31 -9.38
C ARG A 222 16.98 0.26 -9.05
N ALA A 223 17.58 -0.19 -7.96
CA ALA A 223 18.92 0.20 -7.54
C ALA A 223 19.98 -0.11 -8.59
N LYS A 224 19.89 -1.26 -9.27
CA LYS A 224 20.81 -1.64 -10.36
C LYS A 224 20.52 -0.92 -11.67
N LYS A 225 19.25 -0.89 -12.10
CA LYS A 225 18.84 -0.39 -13.41
C LYS A 225 18.89 1.13 -13.53
N TYR A 226 18.40 1.84 -12.51
CA TYR A 226 18.20 3.29 -12.59
C TYR A 226 19.21 4.10 -11.78
N TYR A 227 19.77 3.53 -10.72
CA TYR A 227 20.64 4.27 -9.79
C TYR A 227 22.09 3.76 -9.74
N HIS A 228 22.37 2.61 -10.37
CA HIS A 228 23.70 1.98 -10.40
C HIS A 228 24.38 1.89 -9.03
N MET A 229 23.61 1.59 -7.98
CA MET A 229 24.08 1.54 -6.60
C MET A 229 25.04 0.38 -6.35
N LEU A 230 25.96 0.56 -5.40
CA LEU A 230 26.88 -0.49 -4.97
C LEU A 230 26.17 -1.49 -4.04
N PRO A 231 26.61 -2.77 -3.98
CA PRO A 231 26.02 -3.77 -3.10
C PRO A 231 25.81 -3.33 -1.64
N PRO A 232 26.75 -2.65 -0.96
CA PRO A 232 26.53 -2.18 0.42
C PRO A 232 25.33 -1.24 0.58
N ASP A 233 25.10 -0.37 -0.40
CA ASP A 233 23.97 0.59 -0.39
C ASP A 233 22.64 -0.13 -0.65
N ILE A 234 22.65 -1.15 -1.51
CA ILE A 234 21.48 -2.00 -1.74
C ILE A 234 21.13 -2.80 -0.48
N TYR A 235 22.14 -3.32 0.24
CA TYR A 235 21.94 -4.00 1.51
C TYR A 235 21.34 -3.08 2.58
N SER A 236 21.74 -1.80 2.63
CA SER A 236 21.27 -0.86 3.65
C SER A 236 19.82 -0.40 3.42
N MET A 237 19.36 -0.35 2.16
CA MET A 237 17.99 0.03 1.84
C MET A 237 16.99 -1.14 1.86
N THR A 238 17.42 -2.38 1.73
CA THR A 238 16.50 -3.52 1.64
C THR A 238 15.95 -3.96 3.00
N ILE A 239 14.75 -4.52 3.01
CA ILE A 239 14.10 -5.01 4.23
C ILE A 239 14.88 -6.25 4.71
N PRO A 240 15.42 -6.28 5.95
CA PRO A 240 16.32 -7.33 6.43
C PRO A 240 15.55 -8.58 6.90
N ILE A 241 14.65 -9.09 6.06
CA ILE A 241 13.82 -10.27 6.28
C ILE A 241 13.82 -11.10 5.01
N HIS A 242 14.13 -12.38 5.15
CA HIS A 242 14.15 -13.37 4.07
C HIS A 242 13.05 -14.40 4.31
N TYR A 243 12.09 -14.52 3.39
CA TYR A 243 11.00 -15.49 3.52
C TYR A 243 11.17 -16.71 2.59
N ARG A 244 11.09 -16.50 1.27
CA ARG A 244 11.27 -17.54 0.23
C ARG A 244 12.48 -17.26 -0.65
N VAL A 245 12.93 -16.01 -0.74
CA VAL A 245 14.27 -15.68 -1.25
C VAL A 245 15.24 -15.90 -0.10
N ARG A 246 16.03 -16.96 -0.16
CA ARG A 246 17.00 -17.34 0.89
C ARG A 246 18.14 -16.33 0.96
N VAL A 247 18.83 -16.27 2.09
CA VAL A 247 19.96 -15.34 2.30
C VAL A 247 21.00 -15.43 1.18
N GLU A 248 21.38 -16.63 0.75
CA GLU A 248 22.38 -16.78 -0.32
C GLU A 248 21.85 -16.39 -1.71
N GLU A 249 20.57 -16.66 -1.99
CA GLU A 249 19.92 -16.18 -3.23
C GLU A 249 19.86 -14.64 -3.23
N PHE A 250 19.51 -14.05 -2.09
CA PHE A 250 19.46 -12.61 -1.90
C PHE A 250 20.83 -11.96 -2.11
N LYS A 251 21.89 -12.50 -1.51
CA LYS A 251 23.26 -12.00 -1.72
C LYS A 251 23.65 -12.07 -3.19
N SER A 252 23.39 -13.21 -3.84
CA SER A 252 23.66 -13.37 -5.27
C SER A 252 22.93 -12.32 -6.10
N LEU A 253 21.65 -12.07 -5.83
CA LEU A 253 20.85 -11.02 -6.49
C LEU A 253 21.43 -9.62 -6.29
N VAL A 254 21.92 -9.29 -5.09
CA VAL A 254 22.52 -7.98 -4.80
C VAL A 254 23.90 -7.82 -5.43
N GLU A 255 24.69 -8.88 -5.49
CA GLU A 255 26.10 -8.84 -5.92
C GLU A 255 26.30 -9.08 -7.41
N THR A 256 25.27 -9.45 -8.17
CA THR A 256 25.40 -9.58 -9.63
C THR A 256 25.86 -8.26 -10.28
N PRO A 257 26.88 -8.26 -11.14
CA PRO A 257 27.41 -7.04 -11.75
C PRO A 257 26.48 -6.43 -12.81
N THR A 258 25.62 -7.22 -13.48
CA THR A 258 24.76 -6.73 -14.56
C THR A 258 23.28 -6.99 -14.29
N LEU A 259 22.44 -6.21 -14.95
CA LEU A 259 20.98 -6.39 -14.89
C LEU A 259 20.59 -7.77 -15.44
N GLU A 260 21.12 -8.19 -16.59
CA GLU A 260 20.82 -9.50 -17.21
C GLU A 260 21.12 -10.68 -16.27
N GLN A 261 22.23 -10.59 -15.51
CA GLN A 261 22.57 -11.60 -14.51
C GLN A 261 21.62 -11.55 -13.31
N PHE A 262 21.22 -10.36 -12.87
CA PHE A 262 20.15 -10.22 -11.87
C PHE A 262 18.85 -10.89 -12.35
N GLU A 263 18.40 -10.62 -13.57
CA GLU A 263 17.16 -11.22 -14.12
C GLU A 263 17.26 -12.75 -14.21
N THR A 264 18.43 -13.26 -14.60
CA THR A 264 18.73 -14.70 -14.59
C THR A 264 18.64 -15.30 -13.19
N GLU A 265 19.20 -14.65 -12.17
CA GLU A 265 19.10 -15.12 -10.78
C GLU A 265 17.67 -15.03 -10.25
N VAL A 266 16.89 -14.00 -10.63
CA VAL A 266 15.46 -13.92 -10.28
C VAL A 266 14.71 -15.13 -10.84
N GLY A 267 15.05 -15.56 -12.06
CA GLY A 267 14.50 -16.75 -12.71
C GLY A 267 14.65 -18.05 -11.91
N LYS A 268 15.62 -18.13 -10.98
CA LYS A 268 15.85 -19.29 -10.10
C LYS A 268 15.06 -19.23 -8.80
N THR A 269 14.44 -18.08 -8.49
CA THR A 269 13.72 -17.89 -7.24
C THR A 269 12.36 -18.59 -7.24
N TYR A 270 11.80 -18.79 -6.05
CA TYR A 270 10.42 -19.27 -5.86
C TYR A 270 9.38 -18.46 -6.66
N TYR A 271 9.61 -17.15 -6.84
CA TYR A 271 8.63 -16.26 -7.44
C TYR A 271 8.55 -16.41 -8.96
N ALA A 272 9.69 -16.58 -9.63
CA ALA A 272 9.71 -16.91 -11.06
C ALA A 272 8.93 -18.19 -11.35
N GLY A 273 9.24 -19.29 -10.64
CA GLY A 273 8.57 -20.57 -10.89
C GLY A 273 7.07 -20.60 -10.54
N LYS A 274 6.61 -19.85 -9.53
CA LYS A 274 5.20 -19.89 -9.09
C LYS A 274 4.30 -18.85 -9.78
N TYR A 275 4.85 -17.69 -10.12
CA TYR A 275 4.09 -16.55 -10.60
C TYR A 275 4.49 -16.10 -12.01
N ASP A 276 5.44 -16.78 -12.64
CA ASP A 276 6.02 -16.36 -13.91
C ASP A 276 6.58 -14.93 -13.80
N TYR A 277 7.33 -14.67 -12.73
CA TYR A 277 7.90 -13.37 -12.43
C TYR A 277 9.10 -13.10 -13.37
N MET A 278 9.12 -11.92 -13.98
CA MET A 278 10.05 -11.35 -14.98
C MET A 278 9.62 -11.59 -16.42
N GLN A 279 8.32 -11.39 -16.71
CA GLN A 279 7.80 -11.39 -18.08
C GLN A 279 8.25 -10.11 -18.80
N ALA A 280 8.71 -10.25 -20.05
CA ALA A 280 9.27 -9.15 -20.83
C ALA A 280 8.26 -8.05 -21.19
N ASP A 281 6.96 -8.37 -21.21
CA ASP A 281 5.87 -7.47 -21.58
C ASP A 281 5.27 -6.70 -20.39
N LYS A 282 5.78 -6.93 -19.17
CA LYS A 282 5.27 -6.29 -17.95
C LYS A 282 6.32 -5.47 -17.23
N THR A 283 5.84 -4.38 -16.63
CA THR A 283 6.63 -3.64 -15.64
C THR A 283 6.77 -4.46 -14.35
N LEU A 284 7.82 -4.19 -13.60
CA LEU A 284 8.09 -4.87 -12.33
C LEU A 284 6.98 -4.60 -11.30
N GLU A 285 6.41 -3.40 -11.32
CA GLU A 285 5.28 -2.98 -10.49
C GLU A 285 4.00 -3.77 -10.84
N GLN A 286 3.73 -3.99 -12.13
CA GLN A 286 2.61 -4.82 -12.57
C GLN A 286 2.79 -6.27 -12.11
N MET A 287 3.98 -6.83 -12.31
CA MET A 287 4.26 -8.20 -11.87
C MET A 287 4.16 -8.37 -10.35
N TYR A 288 4.64 -7.40 -9.58
CA TYR A 288 4.47 -7.37 -8.12
C TYR A 288 3.00 -7.42 -7.72
N ARG A 289 2.18 -6.56 -8.34
CA ARG A 289 0.73 -6.50 -8.09
C ARG A 289 0.04 -7.79 -8.49
N ASP A 290 0.35 -8.34 -9.66
CA ASP A 290 -0.19 -9.61 -10.14
C ASP A 290 0.12 -10.77 -9.19
N CYS A 291 1.35 -10.84 -8.68
CA CYS A 291 1.76 -11.83 -7.70
C CYS A 291 0.94 -11.74 -6.42
N LEU A 292 0.83 -10.53 -5.85
CA LEU A 292 0.06 -10.30 -4.63
C LEU A 292 -1.43 -10.54 -4.84
N ARG A 293 -1.98 -10.12 -5.98
CA ARG A 293 -3.37 -10.36 -6.35
C ARG A 293 -3.67 -11.85 -6.45
N LYS A 294 -2.83 -12.62 -7.14
CA LYS A 294 -2.96 -14.09 -7.24
C LYS A 294 -2.85 -14.74 -5.86
N LEU A 295 -1.91 -14.29 -5.02
CA LEU A 295 -1.76 -14.78 -3.64
C LEU A 295 -3.02 -14.53 -2.81
N TYR A 296 -3.46 -13.29 -2.69
CA TYR A 296 -4.60 -12.93 -1.83
C TYR A 296 -5.92 -13.52 -2.33
N LEU A 297 -6.17 -13.58 -3.63
CA LEU A 297 -7.35 -14.25 -4.16
C LEU A 297 -7.35 -15.75 -3.89
N THR A 298 -6.18 -16.40 -3.97
CA THR A 298 -6.02 -17.82 -3.62
C THR A 298 -6.29 -18.05 -2.13
N ASP A 299 -5.76 -17.17 -1.28
CA ASP A 299 -5.94 -17.23 0.17
C ASP A 299 -7.39 -17.01 0.58
N LYS A 300 -8.06 -16.01 0.01
CA LYS A 300 -9.49 -15.79 0.20
C LYS A 300 -10.33 -17.01 -0.20
N ARG A 301 -9.96 -17.70 -1.29
CA ARG A 301 -10.67 -18.89 -1.77
C ARG A 301 -10.46 -20.08 -0.85
N ASN A 302 -9.22 -20.30 -0.41
CA ASN A 302 -8.87 -21.45 0.44
C ASN A 302 -9.32 -21.23 1.89
N ASP A 303 -9.31 -19.99 2.36
CA ASP A 303 -9.54 -19.61 3.75
C ASP A 303 -10.61 -18.49 3.90
N PRO A 304 -11.85 -18.68 3.40
CA PRO A 304 -12.88 -17.63 3.33
C PRO A 304 -13.42 -17.16 4.70
N TYR A 305 -13.09 -17.87 5.78
CA TYR A 305 -13.46 -17.58 7.16
C TYR A 305 -12.23 -17.36 8.04
N SER A 306 -11.33 -16.48 7.59
CA SER A 306 -10.06 -16.13 8.23
C SER A 306 -9.73 -14.65 7.98
N ILE A 307 -8.56 -14.16 8.44
CA ILE A 307 -8.06 -12.82 8.10
C ILE A 307 -7.90 -12.60 6.59
N ALA A 308 -7.77 -13.67 5.79
CA ALA A 308 -7.58 -13.57 4.34
C ALA A 308 -8.70 -12.78 3.66
N ILE A 309 -9.95 -12.94 4.10
CA ILE A 309 -11.10 -12.24 3.50
C ILE A 309 -10.98 -10.72 3.66
N VAL A 310 -10.53 -10.27 4.83
CA VAL A 310 -10.36 -8.86 5.19
C VAL A 310 -9.15 -8.28 4.47
N ASN A 311 -8.01 -8.98 4.53
CA ASN A 311 -6.77 -8.56 3.87
C ASN A 311 -6.97 -8.40 2.36
N THR A 312 -7.61 -9.40 1.74
CA THR A 312 -7.88 -9.39 0.29
C THR A 312 -8.79 -8.25 -0.10
N TYR A 313 -9.85 -7.96 0.66
CA TYR A 313 -10.74 -6.85 0.34
C TYR A 313 -10.02 -5.49 0.41
N LEU A 314 -9.25 -5.23 1.47
CA LEU A 314 -8.49 -3.98 1.60
C LEU A 314 -7.47 -3.83 0.47
N PHE A 315 -6.81 -4.92 0.08
CA PHE A 315 -5.92 -4.94 -1.08
C PHE A 315 -6.66 -4.65 -2.40
N LEU A 316 -7.81 -5.30 -2.64
CA LEU A 316 -8.58 -5.07 -3.87
C LEU A 316 -9.11 -3.63 -3.94
N LYS A 317 -9.50 -3.04 -2.81
CA LYS A 317 -9.90 -1.64 -2.74
C LYS A 317 -8.74 -0.71 -3.07
N GLU A 318 -7.53 -1.01 -2.58
CA GLU A 318 -6.32 -0.27 -2.92
C GLU A 318 -5.95 -0.41 -4.40
N GLU A 319 -6.09 -1.60 -4.99
CA GLU A 319 -5.89 -1.81 -6.43
C GLU A 319 -6.89 -1.02 -7.27
N GLU A 320 -8.16 -0.96 -6.87
CA GLU A 320 -9.18 -0.13 -7.52
C GLU A 320 -8.81 1.35 -7.48
N ILE A 321 -8.38 1.86 -6.33
CA ILE A 321 -7.93 3.25 -6.18
C ILE A 321 -6.74 3.51 -7.09
N TYR A 322 -5.75 2.60 -7.12
CA TYR A 322 -4.62 2.71 -8.02
C TYR A 322 -5.06 2.79 -9.49
N LYS A 323 -5.93 1.88 -9.93
CA LYS A 323 -6.46 1.89 -11.30
C LYS A 323 -7.20 3.18 -11.62
N LEU A 324 -8.02 3.69 -10.70
CA LEU A 324 -8.68 4.98 -10.87
C LEU A 324 -7.68 6.13 -10.98
N THR A 325 -6.68 6.20 -10.10
CA THR A 325 -5.66 7.26 -10.14
C THR A 325 -4.82 7.20 -11.41
N THR A 326 -4.53 5.99 -11.93
CA THR A 326 -3.86 5.79 -13.21
C THR A 326 -4.75 6.25 -14.36
N ALA A 327 -6.03 5.85 -14.39
CA ALA A 327 -6.96 6.28 -15.43
C ALA A 327 -7.11 7.81 -15.47
N LEU A 328 -7.26 8.44 -14.31
CA LEU A 328 -7.35 9.91 -14.20
C LEU A 328 -6.06 10.59 -14.68
N GLU A 329 -4.89 9.98 -14.45
CA GLU A 329 -3.62 10.50 -14.96
C GLU A 329 -3.52 10.35 -16.49
N CYS A 330 -3.92 9.20 -17.04
CA CYS A 330 -3.99 8.97 -18.48
C CYS A 330 -4.92 9.99 -19.17
N ILE A 331 -6.11 10.20 -18.62
CA ILE A 331 -7.07 11.22 -19.12
C ILE A 331 -6.46 12.61 -19.04
N ARG A 332 -5.79 12.95 -17.92
CA ARG A 332 -5.13 14.26 -17.76
C ARG A 332 -4.06 14.51 -18.83
N TYR A 333 -3.34 13.47 -19.24
CA TYR A 333 -2.35 13.52 -20.30
C TYR A 333 -2.92 13.33 -21.72
N GLY A 334 -4.23 13.14 -21.87
CA GLY A 334 -4.89 12.98 -23.16
C GLY A 334 -4.62 11.65 -23.86
N LEU A 335 -4.31 10.59 -23.11
CA LEU A 335 -4.14 9.25 -23.67
C LEU A 335 -5.48 8.72 -24.22
N THR A 336 -5.39 7.89 -25.26
CA THR A 336 -6.55 7.22 -25.82
C THR A 336 -7.11 6.17 -24.86
N LYS A 337 -8.35 5.72 -25.14
CA LYS A 337 -8.97 4.61 -24.41
C LYS A 337 -8.12 3.34 -24.42
N GLY A 338 -7.57 2.98 -25.58
CA GLY A 338 -6.72 1.79 -25.74
C GLY A 338 -5.46 1.87 -24.88
N GLU A 339 -4.74 2.99 -24.95
CA GLU A 339 -3.54 3.22 -24.12
C GLU A 339 -3.87 3.19 -22.63
N THR A 340 -4.95 3.88 -22.23
CA THR A 340 -5.42 3.91 -20.85
C THR A 340 -5.70 2.49 -20.35
N LEU A 341 -6.44 1.68 -21.11
CA LEU A 341 -6.71 0.28 -20.76
C LEU A 341 -5.43 -0.54 -20.64
N GLY A 342 -4.43 -0.31 -21.51
CA GLY A 342 -3.10 -0.91 -21.39
C GLY A 342 -2.44 -0.62 -20.03
N TYR A 343 -2.47 0.63 -19.56
CA TYR A 343 -1.96 1.00 -18.23
C TYR A 343 -2.77 0.42 -17.06
N LEU A 344 -4.05 0.13 -17.25
CA LEU A 344 -4.91 -0.50 -16.23
C LEU A 344 -4.73 -2.03 -16.13
N GLY A 345 -3.86 -2.60 -16.96
CA GLY A 345 -3.61 -4.04 -17.05
C GLY A 345 -4.56 -4.77 -18.01
N GLY A 346 -5.22 -4.05 -18.92
CA GLY A 346 -5.87 -4.64 -20.08
C GLY A 346 -4.81 -5.04 -21.12
N VAL A 347 -4.97 -6.21 -21.73
CA VAL A 347 -4.12 -6.60 -22.86
C VAL A 347 -4.45 -5.66 -24.02
N ASN A 348 -3.43 -4.97 -24.56
CA ASN A 348 -3.57 -4.26 -25.83
C ASN A 348 -4.06 -5.28 -26.87
N GLN A 349 -5.27 -5.09 -27.39
CA GLN A 349 -5.79 -5.89 -28.51
C GLN A 349 -5.17 -5.42 -29.83
#